data_AF-A0A7X8GFX4-F1
#
_entry.id   AF-A0A7X8GFX4-F1
#
_cell.length_a   1.000
_cell.length_b   1.000
_cell.length_c   1.000
_cell.angle_alpha   90.00
_cell.angle_beta   90.00
_cell.angle_gamma   90.00
#
_symmetry.space_group_name_H-M   'P 1'
#
loop_
_entity.id
_entity.type
_entity.pdbx_description
1 polymer ?
#
loop_
_entity_poly.entity_id
_entity_poly.type
_entity_poly.pdbx_seq_one_letter_code
_entity_poly.pdbx_strand_id
1 'polypeptide(L)'
;FDEVFTGKNIHENYKILFSKVRERKVNIPPLINSYVNLSETMKTFGTALNTSFGNVEETGILVTVREIIEEKYERYINSYDPKNVK
;
A
#
# COMPACT_ATOMS: atom_id res chain seq x y z
N PHE A 1 -11.55 2.14 16.54
CA PHE A 1 -10.36 1.52 15.93
C PHE A 1 -9.11 1.74 16.76
N ASP A 2 -9.03 2.87 17.48
CA ASP A 2 -7.88 3.25 18.33
C ASP A 2 -7.58 2.27 19.47
N GLU A 3 -8.57 1.49 19.93
CA GLU A 3 -8.37 0.43 20.93
C GLU A 3 -7.69 -0.82 20.35
N VAL A 4 -7.74 -1.02 19.03
CA VAL A 4 -7.14 -2.17 18.35
C VAL A 4 -5.77 -1.81 17.77
N PHE A 5 -5.66 -0.64 17.16
CA PHE A 5 -4.43 -0.17 16.51
C PHE A 5 -3.67 0.79 17.42
N THR A 6 -2.91 0.21 18.36
CA THR A 6 -2.19 0.96 19.41
C THR A 6 -0.71 1.22 19.07
N GLY A 7 -0.27 0.89 17.86
CA GLY A 7 1.10 1.14 17.39
C GLY A 7 1.37 2.63 17.19
N LYS A 8 2.62 3.04 17.38
CA LYS A 8 3.07 4.44 17.26
C LYS A 8 3.24 4.91 15.82
N ASN A 9 3.37 3.98 14.89
CA ASN A 9 3.55 4.22 13.47
C ASN A 9 2.78 3.18 12.64
N ILE A 10 2.72 3.41 11.33
CA ILE A 10 1.98 2.55 10.41
C ILE A 10 2.53 1.12 10.36
N HIS A 11 3.86 0.94 10.50
CA HIS A 11 4.48 -0.38 10.49
C HIS A 11 4.09 -1.22 11.73
N GLU A 12 4.04 -0.61 12.91
CA GLU A 12 3.56 -1.26 14.14
C GLU A 12 2.09 -1.63 14.03
N ASN A 13 1.26 -0.70 13.55
CA ASN A 13 -0.17 -0.96 13.31
C ASN A 13 -0.39 -2.03 12.24
N TYR A 14 0.47 -2.10 11.23
CA TYR A 14 0.44 -3.15 10.21
C TYR A 14 0.77 -4.53 10.78
N LYS A 15 1.72 -4.64 11.72
CA LYS A 15 1.99 -5.90 12.43
C LYS A 15 0.78 -6.35 13.27
N ILE A 16 0.10 -5.42 13.93
CA ILE A 16 -1.14 -5.71 14.67
C ILE A 16 -2.23 -6.21 13.71
N LEU A 17 -2.42 -5.52 12.58
CA LEU A 17 -3.36 -5.95 11.53
C LEU A 17 -3.05 -7.37 11.07
N PHE A 18 -1.79 -7.65 10.77
CA PHE A 18 -1.35 -8.97 10.31
C PHE A 18 -1.66 -10.07 11.33
N SER A 19 -1.40 -9.83 12.61
CA SER A 19 -1.75 -10.77 13.68
C SER A 19 -3.26 -11.02 13.73
N LYS A 20 -4.07 -9.95 13.73
CA LYS A 20 -5.54 -10.05 13.83
C LYS A 20 -6.19 -10.72 12.63
N VAL A 21 -5.66 -10.49 11.42
CA VAL A 21 -6.10 -11.15 10.18
C VAL A 21 -5.76 -12.64 10.24
N ARG A 22 -4.55 -13.01 10.70
CA ARG A 22 -4.16 -14.42 10.87
C ARG A 22 -4.96 -15.16 11.92
N GLU A 23 -5.30 -14.53 13.05
CA GLU A 23 -6.20 -15.10 14.07
C GLU A 23 -7.54 -15.53 13.45
N ARG A 24 -8.00 -14.82 12.42
CA ARG A 24 -9.22 -15.12 11.67
C ARG A 24 -9.02 -16.10 10.51
N LYS A 25 -7.84 -16.72 10.39
CA LYS A 25 -7.47 -17.66 9.32
C LYS A 25 -7.58 -17.09 7.91
N VAL A 26 -7.44 -15.78 7.77
CA VAL A 26 -7.37 -15.08 6.49
C VAL A 26 -5.96 -14.51 6.30
N ASN A 27 -5.61 -14.16 5.06
CA ASN A 27 -4.31 -13.60 4.71
C ASN A 27 -4.46 -12.18 4.17
N ILE A 28 -3.51 -11.31 4.49
CA ILE A 28 -3.41 -10.01 3.84
C ILE A 28 -2.91 -10.22 2.40
N PRO A 29 -3.57 -9.64 1.39
CA PRO A 29 -3.10 -9.71 0.01
C PRO A 29 -1.68 -9.17 -0.14
N PRO A 30 -0.81 -9.83 -0.94
CA PRO A 30 0.58 -9.39 -1.13
C PRO A 30 0.72 -7.94 -1.59
N LEU A 31 -0.26 -7.43 -2.33
CA LEU A 31 -0.23 -6.07 -2.87
C LEU A 31 -0.29 -5.00 -1.77
N ILE A 32 -1.00 -5.25 -0.67
CA ILE A 32 -1.07 -4.32 0.47
C ILE A 32 0.31 -4.16 1.13
N ASN A 33 1.07 -5.26 1.23
CA ASN A 33 2.46 -5.22 1.71
C ASN A 33 3.32 -4.28 0.87
N SER A 34 3.14 -4.28 -0.45
CA SER A 34 3.90 -3.41 -1.35
C SER A 34 3.61 -1.93 -1.07
N TYR A 35 2.35 -1.56 -0.87
CA TYR A 35 1.98 -0.15 -0.64
C TYR A 35 2.41 0.38 0.72
N VAL A 36 2.21 -0.39 1.80
CA VAL A 36 2.61 0.02 3.15
C VAL A 36 4.12 0.21 3.26
N ASN A 37 4.89 -0.63 2.58
CA ASN A 37 6.35 -0.49 2.54
C ASN A 37 6.82 0.58 1.54
N LEU A 38 5.95 1.12 0.69
CA LEU A 38 6.32 2.13 -0.29
C LEU A 38 6.21 3.55 0.28
N SER A 39 5.13 3.85 1.01
CA SER A 39 4.86 5.18 1.55
C SER A 39 3.95 5.10 2.78
N GLU A 40 4.38 5.73 3.88
CA GLU A 40 3.57 5.87 5.10
C GLU A 40 2.45 6.93 4.97
N THR A 41 2.53 7.78 3.95
CA THR A 41 1.63 8.93 3.72
C THR A 41 0.57 8.66 2.64
N MET A 42 0.50 7.44 2.12
CA MET A 42 -0.49 7.03 1.13
C MET A 42 -1.91 7.33 1.61
N LYS A 43 -2.76 7.83 0.70
CA LYS A 43 -4.18 8.07 0.95
C LYS A 43 -5.06 7.09 0.20
N THR A 44 -6.17 6.71 0.80
CA THR A 44 -7.22 5.90 0.17
C THR A 44 -8.49 6.73 0.01
N PHE A 45 -9.20 6.54 -1.10
CA PHE A 45 -10.42 7.30 -1.46
C PHE A 45 -11.68 6.43 -1.45
N GLY A 46 -11.61 5.28 -0.79
CA GLY A 46 -12.68 4.29 -0.79
C GLY A 46 -12.72 3.45 -2.07
N THR A 47 -13.80 2.68 -2.19
CA THR A 47 -14.00 1.70 -3.25
C THR A 47 -15.29 2.01 -3.99
N ALA A 48 -15.22 2.04 -5.32
CA ALA A 48 -16.37 2.24 -6.20
C ALA A 48 -16.63 0.98 -7.04
N LEU A 49 -17.90 0.69 -7.32
CA LEU A 49 -18.27 -0.37 -8.25
C LEU A 49 -18.21 0.16 -9.69
N ASN A 50 -17.27 -0.37 -10.48
CA ASN A 50 -17.16 -0.05 -11.89
C ASN A 50 -17.97 -1.06 -12.73
N THR A 51 -19.24 -0.72 -12.97
CA THR A 51 -20.13 -1.56 -13.77
C THR A 51 -19.78 -1.56 -15.26
N SER A 52 -19.10 -0.51 -15.72
CA SER A 52 -18.71 -0.33 -17.12
C SER A 52 -17.48 -1.17 -17.48
N PHE A 53 -16.70 -1.59 -16.50
CA PHE A 53 -15.50 -2.40 -16.67
C PHE A 53 -15.64 -3.75 -15.95
N GLY A 54 -16.62 -4.55 -16.39
CA GLY A 54 -16.76 -5.94 -15.91
C GLY A 54 -17.32 -6.10 -14.51
N ASN A 55 -18.03 -5.10 -13.97
CA ASN A 55 -18.64 -5.12 -12.64
C ASN A 55 -17.63 -5.39 -11.51
N VAL A 56 -16.48 -4.73 -11.56
CA VAL A 56 -15.41 -4.89 -10.56
C VAL A 56 -15.42 -3.78 -9.53
N GLU A 57 -14.91 -4.07 -8.34
CA GLU A 57 -14.67 -3.07 -7.30
C GLU A 57 -13.29 -2.43 -7.50
N GLU A 58 -13.26 -1.10 -7.62
CA GLU A 58 -12.03 -0.33 -7.83
C GLU A 58 -11.76 0.56 -6.62
N THR A 59 -10.57 0.44 -6.05
CA THR A 59 -10.15 1.26 -4.90
C THR A 59 -9.16 2.32 -5.34
N GLY A 60 -9.49 3.59 -5.08
CA GLY A 60 -8.60 4.71 -5.37
C GLY A 60 -7.53 4.85 -4.30
N ILE A 61 -6.26 4.82 -4.70
CA ILE A 61 -5.12 5.12 -3.83
C ILE A 61 -4.27 6.24 -4.43
N LEU A 62 -3.71 7.08 -3.57
CA LEU A 62 -2.76 8.13 -3.96
C LEU A 62 -1.47 7.95 -3.18
N VAL A 63 -0.36 7.90 -3.93
CA VAL A 63 1.00 7.83 -3.40
C VAL A 63 1.77 9.04 -3.90
N THR A 64 2.32 9.83 -2.99
CA THR A 64 3.19 10.95 -3.34
C THR A 64 4.58 10.40 -3.68
N VAL A 65 5.04 10.59 -4.92
CA VAL A 65 6.32 10.04 -5.39
C VAL A 65 7.52 10.50 -4.54
N ARG A 66 7.51 11.76 -4.07
CA ARG A 66 8.57 12.32 -3.22
C ARG A 66 8.58 11.76 -1.78
N GLU A 67 7.49 11.12 -1.38
CA GLU A 67 7.33 10.51 -0.04
C GLU A 67 7.48 8.99 -0.11
N ILE A 68 7.94 8.46 -1.26
CA ILE A 68 8.41 7.09 -1.37
C ILE A 68 9.71 6.97 -0.58
N ILE A 69 9.84 5.91 0.22
CA ILE A 69 11.04 5.68 1.00
C ILE A 69 12.29 5.63 0.09
N GLU A 70 13.36 6.30 0.52
CA GLU A 70 14.54 6.61 -0.30
C GLU A 70 15.17 5.36 -0.93
N GLU A 71 15.28 4.26 -0.17
CA GLU A 71 15.79 2.97 -0.68
C GLU A 71 15.03 2.46 -1.92
N LYS A 72 13.71 2.65 -1.96
CA LYS A 72 12.86 2.22 -3.08
C LYS A 72 12.92 3.25 -4.21
N TYR A 73 13.01 4.53 -3.88
CA TYR A 73 13.18 5.58 -4.88
C TYR A 73 14.48 5.38 -5.69
N GLU A 74 15.60 5.15 -5.01
CA GLU A 74 16.89 4.88 -5.67
C GLU A 74 16.80 3.64 -6.59
N ARG A 75 16.20 2.56 -6.08
CA ARG A 75 16.11 1.30 -6.81
C ARG A 75 15.19 1.35 -8.03
N TYR A 76 14.05 2.03 -7.93
CA TYR A 76 12.99 1.94 -8.94
C TYR A 76 12.84 3.21 -9.79
N ILE A 77 13.31 4.36 -9.31
CA ILE A 77 13.20 5.64 -10.01
C ILE A 77 14.56 6.09 -10.54
N ASN A 78 15.60 6.13 -9.72
CA ASN A 78 16.91 6.63 -10.18
C ASN A 78 17.66 5.63 -11.06
N SER A 79 17.35 4.34 -10.97
CA SER A 79 17.86 3.32 -11.91
C SER A 79 17.26 3.42 -13.31
N TYR A 80 16.20 4.23 -13.50
CA TYR A 80 15.60 4.46 -14.80
C TYR A 80 16.51 5.36 -15.66
N ASP A 81 17.13 4.76 -16.66
CA ASP A 81 17.85 5.50 -17.70
C ASP A 81 16.97 5.64 -18.96
N PRO A 82 16.41 6.84 -19.24
CA PRO A 82 15.57 7.07 -20.41
C PRO A 82 16.29 6.85 -21.74
N LYS A 83 17.62 6.77 -21.76
CA LYS A 83 18.42 6.50 -22.98
C LYS A 83 18.58 5.00 -23.27
N ASN A 84 18.24 4.13 -22.32
CA ASN A 84 18.33 2.68 -22.42
C ASN A 84 16.96 2.00 -22.61
N VAL A 85 15.91 2.78 -22.86
CA VAL A 85 14.60 2.24 -23.26
C VAL A 85 14.68 1.90 -24.75
N LYS A 86 14.64 0.61 -25.07
CA LYS A 86 14.61 0.10 -26.45
C LYS A 86 13.37 0.57 -27.20
#